data_AF-A0A261VQK8-F1
#
_entry.id   AF-A0A261VQK8-F1
#
_cell.length_a   1.000
_cell.length_b   1.000
_cell.length_c   1.000
_cell.angle_alpha   90.00
_cell.angle_beta   90.00
_cell.angle_gamma   90.00
#
_symmetry.space_group_name_H-M   'P 1'
#
loop_
_entity.id
_entity.type
_entity.pdbx_description
1 polymer ?
#
loop_
_entity_poly.entity_id
_entity_poly.type
_entity_poly.pdbx_seq_one_letter_code
_entity_poly.pdbx_strand_id
1 'polypeptide(L)'
;MDTFSAFASRVSYSIRPRVHEVDFGEFRGCVDVIAREGAHTFSFTRFCDMVRPGRDRAELDALRLAQRLQVTECRGGKSWILPGQVSVRCEPAEFVDDVPSSLLRPAPISKRHLRMAA
;
A
#
# COMPACT_ATOMS: atom_id res chain seq x y z
N MET A 1 16.56 -8.20 -7.43
CA MET A 1 16.30 -7.70 -6.06
C MET A 1 17.12 -8.55 -5.11
N ASP A 2 18.15 -7.98 -4.51
CA ASP A 2 19.21 -8.73 -3.81
C ASP A 2 18.83 -8.95 -2.33
N THR A 3 18.48 -10.18 -1.96
CA THR A 3 17.94 -10.54 -0.64
C THR A 3 18.98 -10.38 0.48
N PHE A 4 20.27 -10.49 0.17
CA PHE A 4 21.36 -10.32 1.15
C PHE A 4 21.44 -8.90 1.71
N SER A 5 21.13 -7.91 0.88
CA SER A 5 21.06 -6.52 1.32
C SER A 5 20.00 -6.39 2.43
N ALA A 6 18.89 -7.15 2.39
CA ALA A 6 17.77 -7.03 3.34
C ALA A 6 18.17 -7.21 4.82
N PHE A 7 19.22 -7.99 5.07
CA PHE A 7 19.71 -8.32 6.41
C PHE A 7 20.88 -7.43 6.87
N ALA A 8 21.44 -6.58 6.00
CA ALA A 8 22.56 -5.71 6.35
C ALA A 8 22.14 -4.43 7.10
N SER A 9 20.85 -4.08 7.08
CA SER A 9 20.36 -2.89 7.78
C SER A 9 20.07 -3.21 9.24
N ARG A 10 20.65 -2.40 10.14
CA ARG A 10 20.48 -2.52 11.59
C ARG A 10 19.02 -2.35 12.04
N VAL A 11 18.21 -1.63 11.24
CA VAL A 11 16.80 -1.38 11.53
C VAL A 11 15.94 -1.72 10.30
N SER A 12 14.83 -2.42 10.52
CA SER A 12 13.83 -2.70 9.48
C SER A 12 12.45 -2.16 9.88
N TYR A 13 11.68 -1.67 8.92
CA TYR A 13 10.38 -1.01 9.10
C TYR A 13 9.32 -1.70 8.25
N SER A 14 8.24 -2.14 8.89
CA SER A 14 7.02 -2.60 8.24
C SER A 14 5.98 -1.49 8.33
N ILE A 15 5.65 -0.88 7.21
CA ILE A 15 4.71 0.25 7.10
C ILE A 15 3.37 -0.32 6.60
N ARG A 16 2.30 -0.13 7.36
CA ARG A 16 0.99 -0.75 7.12
C ARG A 16 -0.09 0.34 7.02
N PRO A 17 -0.43 0.79 5.80
CA PRO A 17 -1.56 1.65 5.57
C PRO A 17 -2.88 0.95 5.94
N ARG A 18 -3.80 1.68 6.56
CA ARG A 18 -5.13 1.22 6.97
C ARG A 18 -6.14 2.36 6.84
N VAL A 19 -7.41 1.99 6.90
CA VAL A 19 -8.53 2.94 6.94
C VAL A 19 -9.51 2.51 8.01
N HIS A 20 -9.97 3.48 8.80
CA HIS A 20 -10.99 3.32 9.81
C HIS A 20 -12.24 4.12 9.42
N GLU A 21 -13.42 3.52 9.59
CA GLU A 21 -14.66 4.26 9.57
C GLU A 21 -14.81 5.00 10.90
N VAL A 22 -14.98 6.33 10.84
CA VAL A 22 -15.05 7.21 12.01
C VAL A 22 -16.51 7.56 12.34
N ASP A 23 -17.34 7.67 11.32
CA ASP A 23 -18.79 7.84 11.37
C ASP A 23 -19.39 7.19 10.10
N PHE A 24 -20.71 7.06 10.02
CA PHE A 24 -21.40 6.36 8.93
C PHE A 24 -21.05 6.95 7.54
N GLY A 25 -20.23 6.23 6.77
CA GLY A 25 -19.75 6.67 5.45
C GLY A 25 -18.56 7.64 5.49
N GLU A 26 -18.04 7.96 6.67
CA GLU A 26 -16.87 8.80 6.87
C GLU A 26 -15.65 7.95 7.27
N PHE A 27 -14.56 8.12 6.54
CA PHE A 27 -13.37 7.28 6.67
C PHE A 27 -12.12 8.11 6.93
N ARG A 28 -11.22 7.61 7.78
CA ARG A 28 -9.93 8.21 8.07
C ARG A 28 -8.81 7.21 7.82
N GLY A 29 -7.86 7.59 6.97
CA GLY A 29 -6.64 6.84 6.74
C GLY A 29 -5.69 6.91 7.93
N CYS A 30 -4.94 5.84 8.15
CA CYS A 30 -3.83 5.81 9.10
C CYS A 30 -2.72 4.87 8.60
N VAL A 31 -1.56 4.95 9.23
CA VAL A 31 -0.40 4.12 8.93
C VAL A 31 0.20 3.64 10.23
N ASP A 32 0.24 2.32 10.42
CA ASP A 32 1.01 1.70 11.48
C ASP A 32 2.42 1.42 10.97
N VAL A 33 3.42 1.88 11.72
CA VAL A 33 4.83 1.57 11.46
C VAL A 33 5.32 0.66 12.57
N ILE A 34 5.86 -0.50 12.19
CA ILE A 34 6.51 -1.44 13.11
C ILE A 34 7.97 -1.54 12.71
N ALA A 35 8.85 -1.11 13.60
CA ALA A 35 10.27 -1.15 13.39
C ALA A 35 10.92 -2.22 14.28
N ARG A 36 12.00 -2.83 13.76
CA ARG A 36 12.80 -3.83 14.45
C ARG A 36 14.27 -3.45 14.38
N GLU A 37 14.91 -3.33 15.54
CA GLU A 37 16.35 -3.14 15.70
C GLU A 37 16.90 -4.28 16.56
N GLY A 38 17.52 -5.29 15.93
CA GLY A 38 17.96 -6.50 16.63
C GLY A 38 16.78 -7.20 17.34
N ALA A 39 16.86 -7.30 18.68
CA ALA A 39 15.80 -7.87 19.51
C ALA A 39 14.71 -6.86 19.92
N HIS A 40 14.92 -5.56 19.68
CA HIS A 40 13.97 -4.53 20.05
C HIS A 40 12.95 -4.28 18.94
N THR A 41 11.69 -4.16 19.33
CA THR A 41 10.59 -3.79 18.43
C THR A 41 9.96 -2.52 18.96
N PHE A 42 9.75 -1.54 18.09
CA PHE A 42 8.99 -0.33 18.39
C PHE A 42 7.91 -0.12 17.35
N SER A 43 6.79 0.47 17.76
CA SER A 43 5.67 0.72 16.86
C SER A 43 5.00 2.05 17.13
N PHE A 44 4.52 2.71 16.09
CA PHE A 44 3.72 3.92 16.20
C PHE A 44 2.69 3.98 15.08
N THR A 45 1.64 4.77 15.31
CA THR A 45 0.57 4.99 14.32
C THR A 45 0.50 6.48 13.99
N ARG A 46 0.32 6.79 12.70
CA ARG A 46 0.06 8.15 12.21
C ARG A 46 -1.28 8.17 11.49
N PHE A 47 -2.11 9.15 11.83
CA PHE A 47 -3.39 9.36 11.15
C PHE A 47 -3.25 10.40 10.06
N CYS A 48 -4.01 10.25 8.98
CA CYS A 48 -4.22 11.31 8.01
C CYS A 48 -4.97 12.47 8.69
N ASP A 49 -4.69 13.71 8.27
CA ASP A 49 -5.29 14.90 8.89
C ASP A 49 -6.78 15.03 8.57
N MET A 50 -7.17 14.63 7.34
CA MET A 50 -8.54 14.75 6.84
C MET A 50 -9.32 13.45 6.97
N VAL A 51 -10.59 13.57 7.38
CA VAL A 51 -11.63 12.56 7.19
C VAL A 51 -12.19 12.71 5.77
N ARG A 52 -12.54 11.60 5.12
CA ARG A 52 -13.06 11.57 3.75
C ARG A 52 -14.44 10.94 3.69
N PRO A 53 -15.36 11.49 2.88
CA PRO A 53 -16.55 10.77 2.48
C PRO A 53 -16.12 9.68 1.49
N GLY A 54 -16.28 8.41 1.88
CA GLY A 54 -15.90 7.25 1.08
C GLY A 54 -14.49 6.71 1.33
N ARG A 55 -14.39 5.37 1.30
CA ARG A 55 -13.21 4.60 1.67
C ARG A 55 -12.02 4.81 0.73
N ASP A 56 -12.25 4.82 -0.58
CA ASP A 56 -11.18 4.86 -1.60
C ASP A 56 -10.26 6.08 -1.45
N ARG A 57 -10.84 7.24 -1.12
CA ARG A 57 -10.06 8.48 -0.97
C ARG A 57 -9.27 8.51 0.34
N ALA A 58 -9.81 7.91 1.41
CA ALA A 58 -9.08 7.69 2.66
C ALA A 58 -7.93 6.69 2.49
N GLU A 59 -8.12 5.67 1.64
CA GLU A 59 -7.08 4.71 1.28
C GLU A 59 -5.91 5.38 0.54
N LEU A 60 -6.20 6.21 -0.46
CA LEU A 60 -5.18 7.00 -1.18
C LEU A 60 -4.40 7.92 -0.24
N ASP A 61 -5.09 8.57 0.71
CA ASP A 61 -4.44 9.43 1.69
C ASP A 61 -3.54 8.63 2.65
N ALA A 62 -3.95 7.42 3.06
CA ALA A 62 -3.13 6.52 3.86
C ALA A 62 -1.87 6.04 3.11
N LEU A 63 -1.99 5.74 1.81
CA LEU A 63 -0.85 5.35 0.97
C LEU A 63 0.15 6.49 0.80
N ARG A 64 -0.33 7.71 0.51
CA ARG A 64 0.53 8.91 0.44
C ARG A 64 1.24 9.17 1.76
N LEU A 65 0.54 9.00 2.88
CA LEU A 65 1.14 9.10 4.21
C LEU A 65 2.23 8.03 4.41
N ALA A 66 1.98 6.79 4.00
CA ALA A 66 2.95 5.71 4.13
C ALA A 66 4.23 5.96 3.32
N GLN A 67 4.10 6.43 2.07
CA GLN A 67 5.23 6.83 1.23
C GLN A 67 6.03 7.98 1.87
N ARG A 68 5.34 8.98 2.41
CA ARG A 68 5.98 10.09 3.13
C ARG A 68 6.77 9.57 4.35
N LEU A 69 6.15 8.73 5.17
CA LEU A 69 6.79 8.14 6.36
C LEU A 69 7.97 7.24 5.99
N GLN A 70 7.92 6.59 4.83
CA GLN A 70 9.01 5.78 4.32
C GLN A 70 10.28 6.61 4.11
N VAL A 71 10.14 7.82 3.54
CA VAL A 71 11.26 8.70 3.19
C VAL A 71 11.66 9.65 4.33
N THR A 72 10.77 9.92 5.29
CA THR A 72 11.05 10.80 6.43
C THR A 72 11.45 10.02 7.69
N GLU A 73 10.50 9.29 8.29
CA GLU A 73 10.65 8.64 9.60
C GLU A 73 11.36 7.28 9.51
N CYS A 74 11.29 6.60 8.36
CA CYS A 74 11.86 5.26 8.15
C CYS A 74 13.13 5.25 7.30
N ARG A 75 13.75 6.42 7.05
CA ARG A 75 14.94 6.55 6.16
C ARG A 75 16.18 5.83 6.70
N GLY A 76 16.29 5.71 8.03
CA GLY A 76 17.46 5.14 8.71
C GLY A 76 17.59 3.61 8.60
N GLY A 77 16.70 2.95 7.86
CA GLY A 77 16.73 1.50 7.72
C GLY A 77 15.95 1.02 6.50
N LYS A 78 15.78 -0.29 6.40
CA LYS A 78 15.02 -0.88 5.30
C LYS A 78 13.55 -0.84 5.58
N SER A 79 12.76 -0.41 4.61
CA SER A 79 11.33 -0.19 4.78
C SER A 79 10.51 -0.84 3.68
N TRP A 80 9.36 -1.40 4.05
CA TRP A 80 8.39 -2.00 3.13
C TRP A 80 6.99 -1.55 3.49
N ILE A 81 6.27 -1.08 2.48
CA ILE A 81 4.83 -0.79 2.57
C ILE A 81 4.09 -2.11 2.29
N LEU A 82 3.26 -2.53 3.24
CA LEU A 82 2.51 -3.78 3.18
C LEU A 82 1.03 -3.47 2.93
N PRO A 83 0.39 -4.02 1.89
CA PRO A 83 -0.96 -3.63 1.43
C PRO A 83 -2.12 -4.13 2.31
N GLY A 84 -1.92 -4.32 3.63
CA GLY A 84 -2.78 -5.16 4.48
C GLY A 84 -4.28 -4.85 4.49
N GLN A 85 -4.70 -3.57 4.54
CA GLN A 85 -6.13 -3.18 4.58
C GLN A 85 -6.54 -2.20 3.49
N VAL A 86 -5.62 -1.86 2.60
CA VAL A 86 -5.83 -0.91 1.51
C VAL A 86 -5.92 -1.70 0.21
N SER A 87 -6.88 -1.35 -0.65
CA SER A 87 -7.05 -2.00 -1.93
C SER A 87 -5.79 -1.82 -2.78
N VAL A 88 -5.29 -2.91 -3.38
CA VAL A 88 -4.18 -2.90 -4.35
C VAL A 88 -4.46 -1.98 -5.54
N ARG A 89 -5.73 -1.65 -5.80
CA ARG A 89 -6.15 -0.72 -6.87
C ARG A 89 -5.83 0.76 -6.58
N CYS A 90 -5.51 1.09 -5.33
CA CYS A 90 -5.15 2.44 -4.90
C CYS A 90 -3.65 2.71 -4.94
N GLU A 91 -2.82 1.72 -5.27
CA GLU A 91 -1.42 1.97 -5.61
C GLU A 91 -1.40 3.09 -6.67
N PRO A 92 -0.65 4.18 -6.46
CA PRO A 92 -0.62 5.25 -7.44
C PRO A 92 -0.22 4.65 -8.78
N ALA A 93 -1.06 4.87 -9.79
CA ALA A 93 -0.80 4.51 -11.18
C ALA A 93 0.45 5.20 -11.77
N GLU A 94 1.28 5.83 -10.94
CA GLU A 94 2.57 6.45 -11.26
C GLU A 94 3.69 5.42 -11.51
N PHE A 95 3.40 4.11 -11.43
CA PHE A 95 4.33 3.04 -11.86
C PHE A 95 3.93 2.37 -13.18
N VAL A 96 3.07 3.02 -13.97
CA VAL A 96 2.58 2.50 -15.25
C VAL A 96 2.94 3.45 -16.39
N ASP A 97 4.03 4.20 -16.28
CA ASP A 97 4.53 4.99 -17.43
C ASP A 97 5.19 4.12 -18.51
N ASP A 98 5.62 2.89 -18.17
CA ASP A 98 6.27 1.95 -19.09
C ASP A 98 5.36 0.81 -19.59
N VAL A 99 4.10 0.75 -19.15
CA VAL A 99 3.17 -0.26 -19.67
C VAL A 99 2.39 0.36 -20.82
N PRO A 100 2.55 -0.13 -22.07
CA PRO A 100 1.78 0.40 -23.18
C PRO A 100 0.29 0.28 -22.89
N SER A 101 -0.44 1.36 -23.16
CA SER A 101 -1.88 1.49 -22.93
C SER A 101 -2.73 0.40 -23.59
N SER A 102 -2.14 -0.37 -24.51
CA SER A 102 -2.72 -1.59 -25.08
C SER A 102 -2.93 -2.73 -24.08
N LEU A 103 -2.18 -2.77 -22.98
CA LEU A 103 -2.31 -3.77 -21.91
C LEU A 103 -3.26 -3.35 -20.78
N LEU A 104 -3.66 -2.07 -20.76
CA LEU A 104 -4.53 -1.51 -19.73
C LEU A 104 -6.02 -1.56 -20.08
N ARG A 105 -6.35 -2.01 -21.29
CA ARG A 105 -7.74 -2.30 -21.66
C ARG A 105 -8.04 -3.75 -21.33
N PRO A 106 -9.03 -4.07 -20.47
CA PRO A 106 -9.59 -5.40 -20.48
C PRO A 106 -10.18 -5.61 -21.88
N ALA A 107 -9.63 -6.58 -22.62
CA ALA A 107 -10.25 -7.02 -23.86
C ALA A 107 -11.73 -7.30 -23.58
N PRO A 108 -12.68 -6.84 -24.42
CA PRO A 108 -14.06 -7.22 -24.23
C PRO A 108 -14.10 -8.74 -24.21
N ILE A 109 -14.54 -9.31 -23.08
CA ILE A 109 -14.72 -10.74 -22.92
C ILE A 109 -15.85 -11.12 -23.87
N SER A 110 -15.48 -11.40 -25.12
CA SER A 110 -16.32 -12.12 -26.04
C SER A 110 -16.53 -13.50 -25.41
N LYS A 111 -17.75 -13.75 -24.95
CA LYS A 111 -18.19 -15.03 -24.40
C LYS A 111 -18.03 -16.11 -25.48
N ARG A 112 -16.83 -16.68 -25.61
CA ARG A 112 -16.64 -17.94 -26.32
C ARG A 112 -17.06 -19.05 -25.39
N HIS A 113 -18.28 -19.54 -25.59
CA HIS A 113 -18.71 -20.82 -25.04
C HIS A 113 -17.76 -21.92 -25.55
N LEU A 114 -16.96 -22.50 -24.66
CA LEU A 114 -16.24 -23.74 -24.92
C LEU A 114 -17.26 -24.85 -25.17
N ARG A 115 -17.41 -25.27 -26.42
CA ARG A 115 -18.04 -26.56 -26.74
C ARG A 115 -16.99 -27.65 -26.52
N MET A 116 -17.20 -28.50 -25.53
CA MET A 116 -16.52 -29.80 -25.46
C MET A 116 -16.87 -30.59 -26.72
N ALA A 117 -15.86 -31.09 -27.44
CA ALA A 117 -16.05 -32.16 -28.40
C ALA A 117 -16.12 -33.49 -27.64
N ALA A 118 -17.10 -34.31 -28.02
CA ALA A 118 -17.24 -35.70 -27.61
C ALA A 118 -16.22 -36.59 -28.33
#